data_AF-A0A7V8SZG3-F1
#
_entry.id   AF-A0A7V8SZG3-F1
#
_cell.length_a   1.000
_cell.length_b   1.000
_cell.length_c   1.000
_cell.angle_alpha   90.00
_cell.angle_beta   90.00
_cell.angle_gamma   90.00
#
_symmetry.space_group_name_H-M   'P 1'
#
loop_
_entity.id
_entity.type
_entity.pdbx_description
1 polymer ?
#
loop_
_entity_poly.entity_id
_entity_poly.type
_entity_poly.pdbx_seq_one_letter_code
_entity_poly.pdbx_strand_id
1 'polypeptide(L)' 'MTLVEVTYELQSPLSEEQLYQLGEFANTYGLRRFRLDDSKKQLSFEYDASRLRETQVAHVLSRAKIAVARPNELRGS' A
#
# COMPACT_ATOMS: atom_id res chain seq x y z
N MET A 1 1.19 19.63 3.76
CA MET A 1 1.06 18.31 3.12
C MET A 1 2.09 17.42 3.73
N THR A 2 1.67 16.36 4.42
CA THR A 2 2.57 15.45 5.13
C THR A 2 2.63 14.17 4.32
N LEU A 3 3.78 13.95 3.67
CA LEU A 3 4.02 12.74 2.88
C LEU A 3 4.35 11.59 3.83
N VAL A 4 3.66 10.48 3.68
CA VAL A 4 3.93 9.24 4.39
C VAL A 4 4.19 8.14 3.38
N GLU A 5 5.23 7.36 3.65
CA GLU A 5 5.50 6.10 2.97
C GLU A 5 5.31 4.96 3.98
N VAL A 6 4.53 3.95 3.60
CA VAL A 6 4.36 2.72 4.36
C VAL A 6 4.70 1.54 3.47
N THR A 7 5.50 0.60 3.99
CA THR A 7 5.89 -0.61 3.26
C THR A 7 5.34 -1.84 3.95
N TYR A 8 4.68 -2.68 3.16
CA TYR A 8 4.18 -3.98 3.58
C TYR A 8 5.01 -5.08 2.95
N GLU A 9 5.29 -6.13 3.71
CA GLU A 9 5.86 -7.37 3.16
C GLU A 9 4.73 -8.27 2.68
N LEU A 10 4.79 -8.68 1.42
CA LEU A 10 3.84 -9.58 0.78
C LEU A 10 4.13 -11.02 1.21
N GLN A 11 3.09 -11.74 1.63
CA GLN A 11 3.20 -13.18 1.91
C GLN A 11 3.25 -14.01 0.63
N SER A 12 2.65 -13.50 -0.45
CA SER A 12 2.60 -14.12 -1.78
C SER A 12 2.68 -13.04 -2.87
N PRO A 13 3.17 -13.37 -4.07
CA PRO A 13 3.14 -12.44 -5.21
C PRO A 13 1.71 -12.00 -5.53
N LEU A 14 1.56 -10.78 -6.06
CA LEU A 14 0.26 -10.23 -6.42
C LEU A 14 -0.25 -10.80 -7.73
N SER A 15 -1.52 -11.18 -7.77
CA SER A 15 -2.23 -11.53 -9.02
C SER A 15 -2.63 -10.28 -9.80
N GLU A 16 -2.89 -10.43 -11.11
CA GLU A 16 -3.37 -9.34 -11.97
C GLU A 16 -4.67 -8.70 -11.44
N GLU A 17 -5.60 -9.49 -10.91
CA GLU A 17 -6.84 -8.99 -10.29
C GLU A 17 -6.55 -8.11 -9.06
N GLN A 18 -5.54 -8.48 -8.25
CA GLN A 18 -5.14 -7.71 -7.08
C GLN A 18 -4.48 -6.39 -7.48
N LEU A 19 -3.65 -6.41 -8.52
CA LEU A 19 -3.05 -5.20 -9.11
C LEU A 19 -4.13 -4.27 -9.67
N TYR A 20 -5.16 -4.80 -10.31
CA TYR A 20 -6.30 -4.03 -10.81
C TYR A 20 -7.06 -3.35 -9.66
N GLN A 21 -7.37 -4.08 -8.58
CA GLN A 21 -8.03 -3.53 -7.39
C GLN A 21 -7.20 -2.43 -6.70
N LEU A 22 -5.86 -2.57 -6.68
CA LEU A 22 -4.96 -1.51 -6.20
C LEU A 22 -4.98 -0.27 -7.10
N GLY A 23 -5.08 -0.46 -8.43
CA GLY A 23 -5.24 0.62 -9.39
C GLY A 23 -6.55 1.40 -9.20
N GLU A 24 -7.66 0.70 -8.93
CA GLU A 24 -8.92 1.36 -8.57
C GLU A 24 -8.78 2.16 -7.27
N PHE A 25 -8.10 1.60 -6.27
CA PHE A 25 -7.83 2.33 -5.02
C PHE A 25 -6.93 3.55 -5.23
N ALA A 26 -5.99 3.55 -6.18
CA ALA A 26 -5.17 4.71 -6.48
C ALA A 26 -5.96 5.94 -6.94
N ASN A 27 -7.21 5.76 -7.37
CA ASN A 27 -8.12 6.87 -7.64
C ASN A 27 -8.75 7.46 -6.36
N THR A 28 -8.50 6.87 -5.19
CA THR A 28 -8.93 7.40 -3.89
C THR A 28 -8.07 8.60 -3.52
N TYR A 29 -8.73 9.69 -3.10
CA TYR A 29 -8.06 10.91 -2.69
C TYR A 29 -6.97 10.63 -1.63
N GLY A 30 -5.75 11.06 -1.93
CA GLY A 30 -4.63 10.99 -0.99
C GLY A 30 -3.57 9.95 -1.33
N LEU A 31 -3.89 8.90 -2.10
CA LEU A 31 -2.85 8.00 -2.62
C LEU A 31 -2.12 8.69 -3.79
N ARG A 32 -0.78 8.75 -3.72
CA ARG A 32 0.04 9.37 -4.77
C ARG A 32 0.64 8.33 -5.70
N ARG A 33 1.16 7.25 -5.13
CA ARG A 33 1.73 6.12 -5.87
C ARG A 33 1.82 4.88 -4.99
N PHE A 34 1.86 3.72 -5.62
CA PHE A 34 2.33 2.49 -5.00
C PHE A 34 3.49 1.91 -5.79
N ARG A 35 4.36 1.14 -5.14
CA ARG A 35 5.50 0.46 -5.75
C ARG A 35 5.51 -1.00 -5.31
N LEU A 36 5.53 -1.89 -6.29
CA LEU A 36 5.75 -3.32 -6.08
C LEU A 36 7.23 -3.64 -6.34
N ASP A 37 7.88 -4.27 -5.38
CA ASP A 37 9.21 -4.88 -5.52
C ASP A 37 9.04 -6.40 -5.36
N ASP A 38 8.94 -7.10 -6.49
CA ASP A 38 8.72 -8.54 -6.50
C ASP A 38 9.92 -9.32 -5.93
N SER A 39 11.14 -8.81 -6.18
CA SER A 39 12.37 -9.41 -5.68
C SER A 39 12.43 -9.43 -4.15
N LYS A 40 11.96 -8.36 -3.51
CA LYS A 40 11.88 -8.25 -2.04
C LYS A 40 10.53 -8.64 -1.46
N LYS A 41 9.55 -8.99 -2.31
CA LYS A 41 8.14 -9.18 -1.92
C LYS A 41 7.62 -8.00 -1.10
N GLN A 42 7.85 -6.78 -1.56
CA GLN A 42 7.44 -5.57 -0.85
C GLN A 42 6.45 -4.75 -1.66
N LEU A 43 5.46 -4.21 -0.97
CA LEU A 43 4.48 -3.28 -1.53
C LEU A 43 4.50 -1.99 -0.71
N SER A 44 4.93 -0.90 -1.33
CA SER A 44 5.03 0.40 -0.68
C SER A 44 3.94 1.34 -1.18
N PHE A 45 3.34 2.10 -0.27
CA PHE A 45 2.34 3.13 -0.57
C PHE A 45 2.84 4.48 -0.13
N GLU A 46 2.77 5.45 -1.02
CA GLU A 46 3.04 6.85 -0.71
C GLU A 46 1.73 7.65 -0.76
N TYR A 47 1.40 8.33 0.33
CA TYR A 47 0.16 9.10 0.43
C TYR A 47 0.31 10.38 1.27
N ASP A 48 -0.63 11.31 1.07
CA ASP A 48 -0.75 12.50 1.91
C ASP A 48 -1.56 12.15 3.18
N ALA A 49 -0.91 12.22 4.33
CA ALA A 49 -1.49 11.84 5.63
C ALA A 49 -2.60 12.77 6.11
N SER A 50 -2.79 13.94 5.48
CA SER A 50 -3.96 14.79 5.73
C SER A 50 -5.21 14.26 5.02
N ARG A 51 -5.07 13.35 4.05
CA ARG A 51 -6.17 12.80 3.24
C ARG A 51 -6.38 11.30 3.43
N LEU A 52 -5.30 10.54 3.60
CA LEU A 52 -5.33 9.09 3.74
C LEU A 52 -4.68 8.64 5.04
N ARG A 53 -5.25 7.62 5.68
CA ARG A 53 -4.72 7.00 6.91
C ARG A 53 -4.20 5.60 6.60
N GLU A 54 -3.22 5.13 7.35
CA GLU A 54 -2.69 3.76 7.21
C GLU A 54 -3.81 2.71 7.34
N THR A 55 -4.76 2.91 8.26
CA THR A 55 -5.90 2.01 8.43
C THR A 55 -6.76 1.87 7.17
N GLN A 56 -6.86 2.91 6.35
CA GLN A 56 -7.57 2.86 5.07
C GLN A 56 -6.78 2.06 4.03
N VAL A 57 -5.44 2.20 4.02
CA VAL A 57 -4.54 1.39 3.17
C VAL A 57 -4.65 -0.09 3.57
N ALA A 58 -4.57 -0.40 4.86
CA ALA A 58 -4.74 -1.76 5.37
C ALA A 58 -6.11 -2.37 5.04
N HIS A 59 -7.18 -1.56 5.13
CA HIS A 59 -8.52 -2.00 4.76
C HIS A 59 -8.63 -2.38 3.27
N VAL A 60 -7.99 -1.62 2.39
CA VAL A 60 -7.95 -1.92 0.95
C VAL A 60 -7.19 -3.21 0.67
N LEU A 61 -6.02 -3.38 1.30
CA LEU A 61 -5.26 -4.63 1.18
C LEU A 61 -6.11 -5.83 1.59
N SER A 62 -6.84 -5.72 2.71
CA SER A 62 -7.77 -6.75 3.16
C SER A 62 -8.89 -7.00 2.15
N ARG A 63 -9.48 -5.94 1.57
CA ARG A 63 -10.58 -6.05 0.59
C ARG A 63 -10.11 -6.72 -0.71
N ALA A 64 -8.90 -6.40 -1.16
CA ALA A 64 -8.25 -7.02 -2.31
C ALA A 64 -7.70 -8.42 -2.02
N LYS A 65 -7.89 -8.94 -0.79
CA LYS A 65 -7.38 -10.23 -0.32
C LYS A 65 -5.86 -10.35 -0.47
N ILE A 66 -5.15 -9.23 -0.32
CA ILE A 66 -3.69 -9.18 -0.39
C ILE A 66 -3.15 -9.49 1.00
N ALA A 67 -2.52 -10.66 1.13
CA ALA A 67 -1.92 -11.10 2.38
C ALA A 67 -0.58 -10.39 2.61
N VAL A 68 -0.52 -9.55 3.64
CA VAL A 68 0.68 -8.79 4.04
C VAL A 68 1.07 -9.10 5.48
N ALA A 69 2.37 -9.07 5.77
CA ALA A 69 2.85 -8.94 7.14
C ALA A 69 2.59 -7.51 7.66
N ARG A 70 2.79 -7.30 8.97
CA ARG A 70 2.56 -5.98 9.59
C ARG A 70 3.34 -4.89 8.83
N PRO A 71 2.76 -3.68 8.67
CA PRO A 71 3.46 -2.58 8.02
C PRO A 71 4.76 -2.29 8.76
N ASN A 72 5.85 -2.15 8.01
CA ASN A 72 7.06 -1.55 8.54
C ASN A 72 6.90 -0.04 8.37
N GLU A 73 6.57 0.66 9.47
CA GLU A 73 6.65 2.11 9.50
C GLU A 73 8.13 2.51 9.42
N LEU A 74 8.62 2.75 8.20
CA LEU A 74 9.91 3.41 8.01
C LEU A 74 9.74 4.85 8.51
N ARG A 75 9.95 5.06 9.81
CA ARG A 75 10.03 6.41 10.38
C ARG A 75 11.23 7.07 9.73
N GLY A 76 10.93 8.03 8.83
CA GLY A 76 11.95 8.91 8.26
C GLY A 76 12.83 9.45 9.38
N SER A 77 14.12 9.15 9.29
CA SER A 77 15.16 9.70 10.16
C SER A 77 15.30 11.21 9.93
#